data_AF-A0A3M7MNX0-F1
#
_entry.id   AF-A0A3M7MNX0-F1
#
_cell.length_a   1.000
_cell.length_b   1.000
_cell.length_c   1.000
_cell.angle_alpha   90.00
_cell.angle_beta   90.00
_cell.angle_gamma   90.00
#
_symmetry.space_group_name_H-M   'P 1'
#
loop_
_entity.id
_entity.type
_entity.pdbx_description
1 polymer ?
#
loop_
_entity_poly.entity_id
_entity_poly.type
_entity_poly.pdbx_seq_one_letter_code
_entity_poly.pdbx_strand_id
1 'polypeptide(L)'
;MTRAALPPYIDLAQPPTKRSPWQQVRETPFVRTATLVMPEQVYQHVITSISYTSTSSANNRPGRALLRPRYGRVTLTLTDILTNTEGWWWRKAQLLLLSEGRPGVDDGRFEIREGKLRMELSKETYEKCGLQGRPLAGGGGGRKHVKARYEVQVDLQETKKKGRGRDRVLWAARNVLDRKGTLCWLVVDGAGVGDHEAEQEEKEGGTGSDRTTWIEVQGETKSLRGDWYEVVEWLDMVALDSDAVKDDGRTDLYVSRYQVPAEQEADLKTTDLRVVRWAGLLSWTWIMALLIEIVKRLTDTR
;
A
#
# COMPACT_ATOMS: atom_id res chain seq x y z
N MET A 1 3.09 7.03 11.74
CA MET A 1 1.68 7.29 12.10
C MET A 1 1.35 8.73 11.73
N THR A 2 0.14 9.01 11.26
CA THR A 2 -0.19 10.36 10.80
C THR A 2 -1.63 10.73 11.12
N ARG A 3 -1.76 11.81 11.89
CA ARG A 3 -3.01 12.44 12.24
C ARG A 3 -3.19 13.67 11.36
N ALA A 4 -4.30 13.74 10.64
CA ALA A 4 -4.65 14.89 9.82
C ALA A 4 -6.16 15.11 9.87
N ALA A 5 -6.56 16.37 10.03
CA ALA A 5 -7.94 16.75 9.78
C ALA A 5 -8.18 16.66 8.27
N LEU A 6 -9.22 15.95 7.86
CA LEU A 6 -9.62 15.90 6.46
C LEU A 6 -10.19 17.27 6.05
N PRO A 7 -9.90 17.75 4.83
CA PRO A 7 -10.52 18.98 4.32
C PRO A 7 -12.05 18.88 4.36
N PRO A 8 -12.76 19.99 4.61
CA PRO A 8 -14.23 20.01 4.63
C PRO A 8 -14.86 19.71 3.26
N TYR A 9 -14.08 19.87 2.18
CA TYR A 9 -14.46 19.52 0.82
C TYR A 9 -13.31 18.78 0.14
N ILE A 10 -13.59 17.58 -0.36
CA ILE A 10 -12.65 16.76 -1.13
C ILE A 10 -13.26 16.58 -2.53
N ASP A 11 -12.66 17.22 -3.52
CA ASP A 11 -13.03 16.99 -4.91
C ASP A 11 -12.54 15.60 -5.34
N LEU A 12 -13.48 14.73 -5.70
CA LEU A 12 -13.22 13.34 -6.13
C LEU A 12 -12.43 13.29 -7.43
N ALA A 13 -12.57 14.30 -8.30
CA ALA A 13 -11.84 14.40 -9.56
C ALA A 13 -10.44 15.02 -9.37
N GLN A 14 -10.23 15.78 -8.29
CA GLN A 14 -8.98 16.45 -7.97
C GLN A 14 -8.63 16.30 -6.48
N PRO A 15 -8.24 15.09 -6.05
CA PRO A 15 -7.91 14.87 -4.64
C PRO A 15 -6.74 15.76 -4.21
N PRO A 16 -6.71 16.24 -2.95
CA PRO A 16 -5.58 16.97 -2.43
C PRO A 16 -4.32 16.12 -2.58
N THR A 17 -3.21 16.68 -3.08
CA THR A 17 -1.98 15.89 -3.34
C THR A 17 -0.80 16.28 -2.47
N LYS A 18 -0.85 17.47 -1.85
CA LYS A 18 0.30 18.08 -1.17
C LYS A 18 0.22 18.07 0.35
N ARG A 19 -0.95 17.79 0.91
CA ARG A 19 -1.16 17.77 2.37
C ARG A 19 -1.26 16.34 2.86
N SER A 20 -0.91 16.13 4.12
CA SER A 20 -1.19 14.89 4.81
C SER A 20 -2.72 14.65 4.92
N PRO A 21 -3.20 13.39 4.86
CA PRO A 21 -2.46 12.13 4.66
C PRO A 21 -2.13 11.86 3.18
N TRP A 22 -2.61 12.72 2.27
CA TRP A 22 -2.58 12.49 0.84
C TRP A 22 -1.17 12.40 0.24
N GLN A 23 -0.27 13.28 0.66
CA GLN A 23 1.11 13.24 0.21
C GLN A 23 1.78 11.91 0.59
N GLN A 24 1.52 11.39 1.79
CA GLN A 24 2.14 10.16 2.29
C GLN A 24 1.63 8.93 1.57
N VAL A 25 0.32 8.82 1.35
CA VAL A 25 -0.26 7.73 0.56
C VAL A 25 0.33 7.74 -0.84
N ARG A 26 0.46 8.92 -1.46
CA ARG A 26 1.09 9.06 -2.78
C ARG A 26 2.57 8.69 -2.77
N GLU A 27 3.34 9.11 -1.76
CA GLU A 27 4.78 8.82 -1.69
C GLU A 27 5.06 7.34 -1.40
N THR A 28 4.11 6.62 -0.79
CA THR A 28 4.23 5.19 -0.51
C THR A 28 4.31 4.39 -1.82
N PRO A 29 5.44 3.70 -2.10
CA PRO A 29 5.68 3.14 -3.42
C PRO A 29 4.90 1.85 -3.70
N PHE A 30 4.94 0.90 -2.76
CA PHE A 30 4.29 -0.40 -2.89
C PHE A 30 3.62 -0.74 -1.57
N VAL A 31 2.34 -1.07 -1.61
CA VAL A 31 1.58 -1.50 -0.44
C VAL A 31 1.18 -2.95 -0.64
N ARG A 32 1.57 -3.79 0.32
CA ARG A 32 1.23 -5.23 0.30
C ARG A 32 -0.16 -5.48 0.88
N THR A 33 -0.49 -4.74 1.93
CA THR A 33 -1.69 -4.96 2.73
C THR A 33 -2.35 -3.65 3.05
N ALA A 34 -3.67 -3.60 2.90
CA ALA A 34 -4.50 -2.54 3.43
C ALA A 34 -5.56 -3.19 4.33
N THR A 35 -5.70 -2.69 5.55
CA THR A 35 -6.68 -3.16 6.53
C THR A 35 -7.57 -1.99 6.90
N LEU A 36 -8.87 -2.23 6.90
CA LEU A 36 -9.88 -1.26 7.26
C LEU A 36 -10.72 -1.83 8.39
N VAL A 37 -10.71 -1.12 9.53
CA VAL A 37 -11.49 -1.46 10.73
C VAL A 37 -12.58 -0.42 10.88
N MET A 38 -13.84 -0.84 11.01
CA MET A 38 -14.97 0.06 11.19
C MET A 38 -16.13 -0.61 11.93
N PRO A 39 -17.05 0.16 12.52
CA PRO A 39 -18.31 -0.38 13.03
C PRO A 39 -19.15 -1.05 11.95
N GLU A 40 -19.89 -2.09 12.32
CA GLU A 40 -20.81 -2.84 11.45
C GLU A 40 -21.75 -1.90 10.67
N GLN A 41 -22.30 -0.90 11.35
CA GLN A 41 -23.26 0.03 10.75
C GLN A 41 -22.59 0.84 9.62
N VAL A 42 -21.32 1.21 9.80
CA VAL A 42 -20.53 1.92 8.78
C VAL A 42 -20.17 0.98 7.65
N TYR A 43 -19.83 -0.28 7.95
CA TYR A 43 -19.54 -1.30 6.94
C TYR A 43 -20.73 -1.53 6.00
N GLN A 44 -21.91 -1.75 6.58
CA GLN A 44 -23.16 -1.93 5.84
C GLN A 44 -23.53 -0.72 5.00
N HIS A 45 -23.14 0.49 5.41
CA HIS A 45 -23.39 1.69 4.61
C HIS A 45 -22.37 1.86 3.50
N VAL A 46 -21.07 1.71 3.80
CA VAL A 46 -19.97 2.06 2.89
C VAL A 46 -19.65 0.94 1.92
N ILE A 47 -19.38 -0.27 2.41
CA ILE A 47 -18.91 -1.38 1.57
C ILE A 47 -20.05 -1.91 0.69
N THR A 48 -21.23 -2.10 1.28
CA THR A 48 -22.42 -2.57 0.56
C THR A 48 -22.80 -1.61 -0.58
N SER A 49 -22.71 -0.30 -0.36
CA SER A 49 -23.00 0.67 -1.43
C SER A 49 -21.89 0.82 -2.47
N ILE A 50 -20.62 0.47 -2.18
CA ILE A 50 -19.60 0.27 -3.23
C ILE A 50 -19.92 -0.98 -4.04
N SER A 51 -20.47 -2.02 -3.41
CA SER A 51 -20.77 -3.28 -4.09
C SER A 51 -21.90 -3.14 -5.13
N TYR A 52 -22.89 -2.30 -4.84
CA TYR A 52 -24.03 -2.04 -5.72
C TYR A 52 -23.77 -1.04 -6.86
N THR A 53 -22.65 -0.31 -6.85
CA THR A 53 -22.32 0.61 -7.95
C THR A 53 -21.74 -0.17 -9.13
N SER A 54 -22.50 -0.22 -10.22
CA SER A 54 -22.07 -0.82 -11.50
C SER A 54 -20.78 -0.17 -12.02
N THR A 55 -19.89 -0.97 -12.60
CA THR A 55 -18.60 -0.57 -13.18
C THR A 55 -18.76 0.31 -14.44
N SER A 56 -19.98 0.71 -14.81
CA SER A 56 -20.30 1.42 -16.06
C SER A 56 -20.13 2.95 -15.98
N SER A 57 -18.93 3.40 -16.36
CA SER A 57 -18.57 4.44 -17.35
C SER A 57 -19.29 5.82 -17.47
N ALA A 58 -20.19 6.25 -16.58
CA ALA A 58 -20.77 7.61 -16.75
C ALA A 58 -20.02 8.72 -15.99
N ASN A 59 -19.54 8.46 -14.76
CA ASN A 59 -19.08 9.53 -13.84
C ASN A 59 -17.74 9.25 -13.14
N ASN A 60 -16.88 8.40 -13.72
CA ASN A 60 -15.58 8.04 -13.12
C ASN A 60 -15.68 7.54 -11.65
N ARG A 61 -16.80 6.90 -11.29
CA ARG A 61 -17.00 6.34 -9.94
C ARG A 61 -16.34 4.95 -9.88
N PRO A 62 -15.45 4.72 -8.93
CA PRO A 62 -14.88 3.40 -8.73
C PRO A 62 -15.98 2.49 -8.15
N GLY A 63 -16.56 1.63 -8.99
CA GLY A 63 -17.64 0.71 -8.62
C GLY A 63 -17.14 -0.54 -7.87
N ARG A 64 -17.84 -1.67 -8.03
CA ARG A 64 -17.44 -2.99 -7.46
C ARG A 64 -15.95 -3.36 -7.65
N ALA A 65 -15.31 -2.88 -8.72
CA ALA A 65 -13.88 -3.07 -8.99
C ALA A 65 -12.97 -2.48 -7.90
N LEU A 66 -13.44 -1.48 -7.13
CA LEU A 66 -12.69 -0.90 -6.02
C LEU A 66 -12.51 -1.88 -4.86
N LEU A 67 -13.51 -2.73 -4.59
CA LEU A 67 -13.42 -3.73 -3.53
C LEU A 67 -12.56 -4.93 -3.94
N ARG A 68 -12.31 -5.09 -5.24
CA ARG A 68 -11.52 -6.18 -5.81
C ARG A 68 -10.32 -5.63 -6.58
N PRO A 69 -9.32 -5.04 -5.89
CA PRO A 69 -8.11 -4.61 -6.56
C PRO A 69 -7.47 -5.80 -7.28
N ARG A 70 -6.99 -5.60 -8.51
CA ARG A 70 -6.35 -6.64 -9.31
C ARG A 70 -4.91 -6.26 -9.60
N TYR A 71 -4.05 -7.26 -9.64
CA TYR A 71 -2.67 -7.14 -10.07
C TYR A 71 -2.32 -8.27 -11.03
N GLY A 72 -1.36 -8.03 -11.91
CA GLY A 72 -0.80 -9.02 -12.81
C GLY A 72 0.48 -9.61 -12.23
N ARG A 73 0.78 -10.85 -12.61
CA ARG A 73 2.09 -11.46 -12.42
C ARG A 73 2.63 -11.85 -13.78
N VAL A 74 3.82 -11.36 -14.13
CA VAL A 74 4.44 -11.63 -15.43
C VAL A 74 5.89 -12.03 -15.22
N THR A 75 6.39 -12.95 -16.04
CA THR A 75 7.80 -13.39 -16.00
C THR A 75 8.51 -12.85 -17.23
N LEU A 76 9.43 -11.90 -17.04
CA LEU A 76 10.10 -11.18 -18.12
C LEU A 76 11.53 -10.83 -17.72
N THR A 77 12.42 -10.65 -18.71
CA THR A 77 13.71 -10.00 -18.47
C THR A 77 13.54 -8.48 -18.40
N LEU A 78 14.52 -7.77 -17.83
CA LEU A 78 14.52 -6.30 -17.88
C LEU A 78 14.69 -5.82 -19.33
N THR A 79 15.39 -6.57 -20.18
CA THR A 79 15.47 -6.29 -21.62
C THR A 79 14.11 -6.36 -22.29
N ASP A 80 13.32 -7.41 -22.06
CA ASP A 80 11.99 -7.56 -22.64
C ASP A 80 11.10 -6.39 -22.24
N ILE A 81 11.22 -5.99 -20.96
CA ILE A 81 10.60 -4.77 -20.48
C ILE A 81 11.11 -3.59 -21.33
N LEU A 82 12.38 -3.23 -21.29
CA LEU A 82 12.89 -2.02 -21.95
C LEU A 82 12.75 -1.98 -23.50
N THR A 83 12.54 -3.11 -24.16
CA THR A 83 12.52 -3.23 -25.64
C THR A 83 11.15 -3.41 -26.26
N ASN A 84 10.11 -3.70 -25.50
CA ASN A 84 8.76 -3.83 -26.06
C ASN A 84 8.39 -2.59 -26.88
N THR A 85 8.05 -2.87 -28.13
CA THR A 85 7.84 -1.91 -29.23
C THR A 85 6.70 -0.94 -28.95
N GLU A 86 5.73 -1.33 -28.13
CA GLU A 86 4.59 -0.48 -27.79
C GLU A 86 4.90 0.45 -26.61
N GLY A 87 5.83 0.06 -25.72
CA GLY A 87 6.22 0.84 -24.54
C GLY A 87 5.05 1.27 -23.64
N TRP A 88 3.88 0.64 -23.79
CA TRP A 88 2.64 1.07 -23.12
C TRP A 88 2.75 0.99 -21.61
N TRP A 89 3.58 0.08 -21.10
CA TRP A 89 3.75 -0.13 -19.66
C TRP A 89 4.33 1.06 -18.90
N TRP A 90 5.56 1.52 -19.16
CA TRP A 90 6.10 2.72 -18.50
C TRP A 90 5.53 4.04 -19.03
N ARG A 91 4.80 4.06 -20.16
CA ARG A 91 4.11 5.27 -20.65
C ARG A 91 2.85 5.57 -19.84
N LYS A 92 2.19 4.55 -19.29
CA LYS A 92 1.09 4.74 -18.36
C LYS A 92 1.62 5.29 -17.04
N ALA A 93 1.27 6.53 -16.72
CA ALA A 93 1.69 7.20 -15.49
C ALA A 93 1.28 6.46 -14.21
N GLN A 94 0.26 5.60 -14.29
CA GLN A 94 -0.30 4.86 -13.16
C GLN A 94 0.19 3.41 -13.08
N LEU A 95 1.04 2.95 -13.99
CA LEU A 95 1.55 1.59 -13.94
C LEU A 95 2.68 1.47 -12.90
N LEU A 96 2.55 0.46 -12.05
CA LEU A 96 3.56 0.05 -11.08
C LEU A 96 4.07 -1.33 -11.46
N LEU A 97 5.39 -1.49 -11.60
CA LEU A 97 6.03 -2.79 -11.67
C LEU A 97 7.02 -2.95 -10.52
N LEU A 98 7.02 -4.15 -9.95
CA LEU A 98 7.95 -4.55 -8.91
C LEU A 98 8.52 -5.93 -9.27
N SER A 99 9.84 -6.02 -9.42
CA SER A 99 10.50 -7.31 -9.58
C SER A 99 10.49 -8.08 -8.26
N GLU A 100 10.62 -9.40 -8.35
CA GLU A 100 11.04 -10.23 -7.24
C GLU A 100 12.42 -9.80 -6.71
N GLY A 101 12.70 -10.18 -5.47
CA GLY A 101 13.94 -9.85 -4.78
C GLY A 101 13.72 -9.18 -3.43
N ARG A 102 14.58 -9.50 -2.48
CA ARG A 102 14.62 -8.96 -1.12
C ARG A 102 15.54 -7.73 -1.09
N PRO A 103 15.03 -6.57 -0.66
CA PRO A 103 15.84 -5.39 -0.40
C PRO A 103 17.01 -5.72 0.52
N GLY A 104 18.20 -5.20 0.23
CA GLY A 104 19.40 -5.42 1.05
C GLY A 104 20.07 -6.80 0.90
N VAL A 105 19.41 -7.80 0.30
CA VAL A 105 19.92 -9.18 0.23
C VAL A 105 20.28 -9.59 -1.19
N ASP A 106 19.34 -9.51 -2.12
CA ASP A 106 19.53 -10.03 -3.48
C ASP A 106 20.30 -9.01 -4.35
N ASP A 107 20.97 -9.49 -5.40
CA ASP A 107 21.94 -8.69 -6.18
C ASP A 107 21.33 -7.54 -6.98
N GLY A 108 20.06 -7.66 -7.33
CA GLY A 108 19.31 -6.67 -8.08
C GLY A 108 17.84 -6.72 -7.68
N ARG A 109 17.24 -5.56 -7.45
CA ARG A 109 15.80 -5.37 -7.28
C ARG A 109 15.35 -4.16 -8.09
N PHE A 110 14.28 -4.30 -8.84
CA PHE A 110 13.85 -3.33 -9.84
C PHE A 110 12.42 -2.85 -9.56
N GLU A 111 12.23 -1.55 -9.67
CA GLU A 111 10.95 -0.89 -9.46
C GLU A 111 10.71 0.05 -10.65
N ILE A 112 9.54 -0.04 -11.29
CA ILE A 112 9.11 0.94 -12.30
C ILE A 112 7.88 1.63 -11.77
N ARG A 113 7.96 2.95 -11.64
CA ARG A 113 6.86 3.78 -11.16
C ARG A 113 6.91 5.14 -11.85
N GLU A 114 5.75 5.60 -12.33
CA GLU A 114 5.61 6.93 -12.98
C GLU A 114 6.65 7.13 -14.10
N GLY A 115 6.90 6.08 -14.89
CA GLY A 115 7.88 6.11 -15.98
C GLY A 115 9.35 6.11 -15.55
N LYS A 116 9.66 5.99 -14.25
CA LYS A 116 11.03 5.93 -13.73
C LYS A 116 11.38 4.51 -13.32
N LEU A 117 12.50 4.00 -13.82
CA LEU A 117 13.11 2.76 -13.37
C LEU A 117 14.08 3.08 -12.23
N ARG A 118 13.84 2.48 -11.06
CA ARG A 118 14.72 2.48 -9.91
C ARG A 118 15.28 1.07 -9.73
N MET A 119 16.59 0.99 -9.56
CA MET A 119 17.30 -0.27 -9.41
C MET A 119 18.16 -0.21 -8.16
N GLU A 120 17.94 -1.15 -7.26
CA GLU A 120 18.82 -1.41 -6.13
C GLU A 120 19.79 -2.51 -6.53
N LEU A 121 21.08 -2.21 -6.55
CA LEU A 121 22.13 -3.13 -7.00
C LEU A 121 23.16 -3.36 -5.88
N SER A 122 23.66 -4.59 -5.80
CA SER A 122 24.87 -4.89 -5.03
C SER A 122 26.08 -4.18 -5.64
N LYS A 123 27.12 -3.89 -4.83
CA LYS A 123 28.35 -3.24 -5.31
C LYS A 123 28.93 -3.90 -6.57
N GLU A 124 29.04 -5.22 -6.56
CA GLU A 124 29.58 -6.00 -7.69
C GLU A 124 28.74 -5.83 -8.96
N THR A 125 27.42 -5.92 -8.84
CA THR A 125 26.50 -5.75 -9.98
C THR A 125 26.54 -4.32 -10.50
N TYR A 126 26.56 -3.33 -9.60
CA TYR A 126 26.65 -1.91 -9.95
C TYR A 126 27.92 -1.57 -10.74
N GLU A 127 29.08 -2.04 -10.28
CA GLU A 127 30.37 -1.83 -10.94
C GLU A 127 30.39 -2.47 -12.33
N LYS A 128 29.83 -3.68 -12.48
CA LYS A 128 29.70 -4.36 -13.79
C LYS A 128 28.74 -3.63 -14.73
N CYS A 129 27.66 -3.05 -14.21
CA CYS A 129 26.68 -2.33 -15.02
C CYS A 129 27.23 -0.99 -15.57
N GLY A 130 28.21 -0.37 -14.91
CA GLY A 130 28.79 0.90 -15.34
C GLY A 130 27.80 2.06 -15.39
N LEU A 131 26.75 2.00 -14.56
CA LEU A 131 25.69 3.00 -14.49
C LEU A 131 26.00 4.07 -13.46
N GLN A 132 25.36 5.24 -13.59
CA GLN A 132 25.49 6.33 -12.63
C GLN A 132 24.42 6.15 -11.54
N GLY A 133 24.84 5.87 -10.31
CA GLY A 133 23.97 5.71 -9.16
C GLY A 133 24.53 6.39 -7.92
N ARG A 134 23.73 6.40 -6.86
CA ARG A 134 24.11 6.91 -5.53
C ARG A 134 24.25 5.76 -4.54
N PRO A 135 25.21 5.81 -3.60
CA PRO A 135 25.30 4.81 -2.54
C PRO A 135 24.06 4.92 -1.63
N LEU A 136 23.48 3.78 -1.24
CA LEU A 136 22.37 3.73 -0.28
C LEU A 136 22.92 3.86 1.15
N ALA A 137 22.52 4.93 1.84
CA ALA A 137 22.88 5.16 3.24
C ALA A 137 22.30 4.04 4.13
N GLY A 138 23.14 3.48 5.01
CA GLY A 138 22.80 2.32 5.85
C GLY A 138 23.30 0.97 5.32
N GLY A 139 23.68 0.88 4.04
CA GLY A 139 24.24 -0.32 3.41
C GLY A 139 25.71 -0.61 3.73
N GLY A 140 26.26 -0.13 4.86
CA GLY A 140 27.65 -0.39 5.25
C GLY A 140 28.58 0.81 5.33
N GLY A 141 28.05 2.01 5.60
CA GLY A 141 28.87 3.20 5.90
C GLY A 141 29.58 3.18 7.26
N GLY A 142 29.92 2.01 7.82
CA GLY A 142 30.61 1.91 9.11
C GLY A 142 30.56 0.55 9.83
N ARG A 143 29.73 -0.40 9.39
CA ARG A 143 29.68 -1.77 9.97
C ARG A 143 30.36 -2.76 9.02
N LYS A 144 31.42 -3.41 9.51
CA LYS A 144 32.34 -4.33 8.80
C LYS A 144 31.66 -5.48 8.03
N HIS A 145 30.38 -5.77 8.29
CA HIS A 145 29.65 -6.92 7.71
C HIS A 145 28.48 -6.55 6.78
N VAL A 146 28.22 -5.26 6.52
CA VAL A 146 27.11 -4.87 5.61
C VAL A 146 27.67 -4.55 4.23
N LYS A 147 27.20 -5.29 3.21
CA LYS A 147 27.64 -5.11 1.82
C LYS A 147 27.13 -3.78 1.26
N ALA A 148 28.04 -2.97 0.72
CA ALA A 148 27.71 -1.71 0.04
C ALA A 148 26.69 -1.92 -1.09
N ARG A 149 25.74 -0.99 -1.21
CA ARG A 149 24.67 -1.00 -2.21
C ARG A 149 24.51 0.35 -2.88
N TYR A 150 24.06 0.29 -4.13
CA TYR A 150 23.89 1.45 -4.97
C TYR A 150 22.48 1.48 -5.52
N GLU A 151 21.91 2.68 -5.54
CA GLU A 151 20.65 2.96 -6.19
C GLU A 151 20.90 3.70 -7.49
N VAL A 152 20.37 3.16 -8.58
CA VAL A 152 20.37 3.77 -9.90
C VAL A 152 18.94 4.14 -10.25
N GLN A 153 18.71 5.40 -10.60
CA GLN A 153 17.39 5.87 -11.03
C GLN A 153 17.51 6.46 -12.44
N VAL A 154 16.65 5.97 -13.34
CA VAL A 154 16.62 6.39 -14.75
C VAL A 154 15.19 6.69 -15.15
N ASP A 155 14.99 7.86 -15.74
CA ASP A 155 13.72 8.23 -16.35
C ASP A 155 13.60 7.56 -17.72
N LEU A 156 12.60 6.68 -17.90
CA LEU A 156 12.35 5.96 -19.15
C LEU A 156 11.58 6.82 -20.16
N GLN A 157 10.96 7.92 -19.72
CA GLN A 157 10.17 8.83 -20.55
C GLN A 157 10.96 10.03 -21.05
N GLU A 158 12.14 10.31 -20.48
CA GLU A 158 12.97 11.43 -20.89
C GLU A 158 13.47 11.27 -22.34
N THR A 159 12.85 12.03 -23.25
CA THR A 159 13.20 12.07 -24.69
C THR A 159 14.27 13.11 -25.02
N LYS A 160 14.59 14.01 -24.08
CA LYS A 160 15.39 15.22 -24.33
C LYS A 160 16.90 14.98 -24.45
N LYS A 161 17.39 13.79 -24.08
CA LYS A 161 18.78 13.36 -24.37
C LYS A 161 18.73 12.16 -25.31
N LYS A 162 18.88 12.42 -26.62
CA LYS A 162 19.13 11.38 -27.62
C LYS A 162 20.26 10.44 -27.14
N GLY A 163 19.88 9.24 -26.69
CA GLY A 163 20.65 8.01 -26.88
C GLY A 163 21.84 7.69 -25.96
N ARG A 164 21.81 8.00 -24.65
CA ARG A 164 22.82 7.43 -23.73
C ARG A 164 22.28 6.81 -22.45
N GLY A 165 21.30 7.42 -21.79
CA GLY A 165 20.76 6.90 -20.52
C GLY A 165 20.07 5.55 -20.70
N ARG A 166 19.00 5.53 -21.51
CA ARG A 166 18.25 4.31 -21.83
C ARG A 166 19.12 3.24 -22.49
N ASP A 167 19.99 3.62 -23.44
CA ASP A 167 20.84 2.66 -24.15
C ASP A 167 21.88 2.01 -23.22
N ARG A 168 22.41 2.74 -22.24
CA ARG A 168 23.30 2.17 -21.21
C ARG A 168 22.55 1.23 -20.28
N VAL A 169 21.33 1.58 -19.87
CA VAL A 169 20.50 0.67 -19.08
C VAL A 169 20.15 -0.58 -19.88
N LEU A 170 19.79 -0.42 -21.15
CA LEU A 170 19.50 -1.55 -22.04
C LEU A 170 20.73 -2.44 -22.24
N TRP A 171 21.91 -1.84 -22.39
CA TRP A 171 23.17 -2.58 -22.42
C TRP A 171 23.40 -3.33 -21.11
N ALA A 172 23.23 -2.67 -19.96
CA ALA A 172 23.40 -3.29 -18.64
C ALA A 172 22.38 -4.43 -18.41
N ALA A 173 21.14 -4.26 -18.86
CA ALA A 173 20.11 -5.28 -18.82
C ALA A 173 20.57 -6.53 -19.57
N ARG A 174 20.89 -6.38 -20.87
CA ARG A 174 21.31 -7.49 -21.74
C ARG A 174 22.59 -8.19 -21.29
N ASN A 175 23.57 -7.43 -20.82
CA ASN A 175 24.93 -7.95 -20.61
C ASN A 175 25.21 -8.37 -19.17
N VAL A 176 24.46 -7.85 -18.19
CA VAL A 176 24.72 -8.04 -16.77
C VAL A 176 23.48 -8.51 -16.03
N LEU A 177 22.40 -7.73 -16.04
CA LEU A 177 21.25 -7.93 -15.15
C LEU A 177 20.41 -9.16 -15.54
N ASP A 178 20.23 -9.39 -16.84
CA ASP A 178 19.43 -10.52 -17.36
C ASP A 178 20.23 -11.83 -17.45
N ARG A 179 21.52 -11.83 -17.07
CA ARG A 179 22.35 -13.06 -17.09
C ARG A 179 21.83 -14.15 -16.17
N LYS A 180 21.08 -13.78 -15.13
CA LYS A 180 20.46 -14.73 -14.20
C LYS A 180 19.13 -15.31 -14.71
N GLY A 181 18.65 -14.85 -15.87
CA GLY A 181 17.40 -15.27 -16.47
C GLY A 181 16.28 -14.26 -16.31
N THR A 182 15.04 -14.71 -16.54
CA THR A 182 13.83 -13.91 -16.36
C THR A 182 13.55 -13.70 -14.88
N LEU A 183 12.93 -12.56 -14.58
CA LEU A 183 12.44 -12.25 -13.24
C LEU A 183 10.92 -12.34 -13.20
N CYS A 184 10.39 -12.71 -12.05
CA CYS A 184 8.97 -12.50 -11.77
C CYS A 184 8.71 -11.02 -11.46
N TRP A 185 7.68 -10.44 -12.06
CA TRP A 185 7.24 -9.06 -11.85
C TRP A 185 5.79 -9.05 -11.41
N LEU A 186 5.50 -8.25 -10.39
CA LEU A 186 4.15 -7.86 -10.02
C LEU A 186 3.82 -6.54 -10.73
N VAL A 187 2.64 -6.48 -11.34
CA VAL A 187 2.19 -5.35 -12.16
C VAL A 187 0.83 -4.86 -11.66
N VAL A 188 0.67 -3.55 -11.46
CA VAL A 188 -0.64 -2.95 -11.17
C VAL A 188 -0.85 -1.77 -12.10
N ASP A 189 -1.93 -1.80 -12.87
CA ASP A 189 -2.44 -0.63 -13.59
C ASP A 189 -3.41 0.12 -12.68
N GLY A 190 -3.40 1.45 -12.72
CA GLY A 190 -4.34 2.28 -11.95
C GLY A 190 -5.81 2.05 -12.32
N ALA A 191 -6.07 1.43 -13.48
CA ALA A 191 -7.39 0.97 -13.92
C ALA A 191 -7.73 -0.48 -13.50
N GLY A 192 -6.89 -1.17 -12.72
CA GLY A 192 -7.17 -2.53 -12.25
C GLY A 192 -6.98 -3.63 -13.30
N VAL A 193 -6.03 -3.46 -14.22
CA VAL A 193 -5.68 -4.50 -15.21
C VAL A 193 -4.80 -5.56 -14.52
N GLY A 194 -5.35 -6.75 -14.33
CA GLY A 194 -4.63 -7.91 -13.79
C GLY A 194 -5.50 -9.17 -13.83
N ASP A 195 -4.86 -10.32 -14.07
CA ASP A 195 -5.54 -11.63 -14.04
C ASP A 195 -5.68 -12.16 -12.59
N HIS A 196 -4.90 -11.62 -11.64
CA HIS A 196 -5.00 -11.99 -10.24
C HIS A 196 -5.81 -10.94 -9.47
N GLU A 197 -6.88 -11.39 -8.82
CA GLU A 197 -7.55 -10.59 -7.79
C GLU A 197 -6.67 -10.58 -6.53
N ALA A 198 -6.53 -9.41 -5.90
CA ALA A 198 -6.02 -9.35 -4.54
C ALA A 198 -6.92 -10.19 -3.65
N GLU A 199 -6.29 -10.97 -2.76
CA GLU A 199 -7.02 -11.75 -1.78
C GLU A 199 -7.71 -10.76 -0.84
N GLN A 200 -9.04 -10.75 -0.92
CA GLN A 200 -9.89 -10.03 0.01
C GLN A 200 -10.31 -11.03 1.08
N GLU A 201 -9.76 -10.85 2.27
CA GLU A 201 -10.23 -11.55 3.45
C GLU A 201 -11.16 -10.61 4.20
N GLU A 202 -12.44 -10.96 4.23
CA GLU A 202 -13.41 -10.38 5.14
C GLU A 202 -13.42 -11.26 6.38
N LYS A 203 -13.01 -10.69 7.51
CA LYS A 203 -13.22 -11.33 8.81
C LYS A 203 -14.35 -10.58 9.49
N GLU A 204 -15.40 -11.31 9.80
CA GLU A 204 -16.24 -10.93 10.92
C GLU A 204 -15.34 -10.90 12.15
N GLY A 205 -15.35 -9.78 12.90
CA GLY A 205 -14.99 -9.88 14.30
C GLY A 205 -16.02 -10.80 14.94
N GLY A 206 -15.70 -12.10 15.01
CA GLY A 206 -16.56 -13.15 15.53
C GLY A 206 -17.80 -13.45 14.68
N THR A 207 -17.78 -14.55 13.93
CA THR A 207 -19.01 -15.24 13.54
C THR A 207 -19.63 -15.86 14.81
N GLY A 208 -20.39 -15.05 15.55
CA GLY A 208 -21.14 -15.46 16.72
C GLY A 208 -20.81 -14.65 17.97
N SER A 209 -21.61 -13.61 18.22
CA SER A 209 -21.76 -12.99 19.56
C SER A 209 -20.49 -12.45 20.25
N ASP A 210 -19.38 -12.19 19.55
CA ASP A 210 -18.18 -11.59 20.15
C ASP A 210 -18.16 -10.09 19.90
N ARG A 211 -18.88 -9.34 20.74
CA ARG A 211 -18.89 -7.88 20.68
C ARG A 211 -17.47 -7.38 21.00
N THR A 212 -16.89 -6.56 20.13
CA THR A 212 -15.56 -5.97 20.40
C THR A 212 -15.74 -4.66 21.15
N THR A 213 -14.87 -4.39 22.13
CA THR A 213 -14.90 -3.12 22.85
C THR A 213 -14.47 -1.98 21.92
N TRP A 214 -15.37 -1.03 21.66
CA TRP A 214 -15.13 0.13 20.82
C TRP A 214 -14.65 1.31 21.65
N ILE A 215 -13.55 1.92 21.21
CA ILE A 215 -13.05 3.17 21.79
C ILE A 215 -13.69 4.33 21.03
N GLU A 216 -14.62 5.05 21.67
CA GLU A 216 -15.22 6.25 21.10
C GLU A 216 -14.19 7.39 21.09
N VAL A 217 -13.51 7.58 19.97
CA VAL A 217 -12.63 8.72 19.77
C VAL A 217 -13.49 9.95 19.49
N GLN A 218 -13.91 10.66 20.54
CA GLN A 218 -14.68 11.89 20.39
C GLN A 218 -13.87 12.94 19.60
N GLY A 219 -14.45 13.39 18.49
CA GLY A 219 -13.93 14.47 17.67
C GLY A 219 -13.95 15.79 18.44
N GLU A 220 -12.75 16.36 18.56
CA GLU A 220 -12.44 17.67 19.14
C GLU A 220 -12.67 17.82 20.66
N THR A 221 -11.60 18.20 21.36
CA THR A 221 -11.64 18.78 22.72
C THR A 221 -12.10 17.89 23.88
N LYS A 222 -11.47 16.74 24.05
CA LYS A 222 -10.93 16.28 25.34
C LYS A 222 -10.02 15.10 25.04
N SER A 223 -8.77 15.44 24.79
CA SER A 223 -7.61 14.65 25.18
C SER A 223 -7.94 13.19 25.56
N LEU A 224 -7.86 12.25 24.61
CA LEU A 224 -7.07 11.05 24.94
C LEU A 224 -5.69 11.62 25.29
N ARG A 225 -5.47 11.89 26.58
CA ARG A 225 -4.11 12.21 27.08
C ARG A 225 -3.30 10.91 27.13
N GLY A 226 -3.97 9.76 27.03
CA GLY A 226 -3.44 8.44 26.76
C GLY A 226 -2.96 8.31 25.31
N ASP A 227 -1.90 7.55 25.16
CA ASP A 227 -0.97 7.59 24.04
C ASP A 227 -1.67 7.20 22.73
N TRP A 228 -1.47 7.93 21.62
CA TRP A 228 -2.02 7.48 20.33
C TRP A 228 -1.49 6.08 19.95
N TYR A 229 -0.33 5.72 20.50
CA TYR A 229 0.23 4.37 20.41
C TYR A 229 -0.72 3.33 20.99
N GLU A 230 -1.43 3.62 22.08
CA GLU A 230 -2.44 2.72 22.67
C GLU A 230 -3.61 2.48 21.71
N VAL A 231 -4.08 3.52 21.01
CA VAL A 231 -5.14 3.37 20.00
C VAL A 231 -4.66 2.56 18.79
N VAL A 232 -3.41 2.76 18.37
CA VAL A 232 -2.83 1.98 17.25
C VAL A 232 -2.59 0.54 17.67
N GLU A 233 -2.10 0.30 18.88
CA GLU A 233 -1.93 -1.03 19.45
C GLU A 233 -3.29 -1.73 19.55
N TRP A 234 -4.32 -1.05 20.05
CA TRP A 234 -5.69 -1.56 20.04
C TRP A 234 -6.19 -1.91 18.63
N LEU A 235 -5.99 -1.02 17.65
CA LEU A 235 -6.35 -1.30 16.26
C LEU A 235 -5.61 -2.51 15.69
N ASP A 236 -4.33 -2.68 16.04
CA ASP A 236 -3.55 -3.86 15.64
C ASP A 236 -4.11 -5.13 16.29
N MET A 237 -4.48 -5.08 17.58
CA MET A 237 -5.12 -6.19 18.29
C MET A 237 -6.48 -6.58 17.69
N VAL A 238 -7.29 -5.59 17.30
CA VAL A 238 -8.55 -5.82 16.57
C VAL A 238 -8.28 -6.43 15.18
N ALA A 239 -7.31 -5.90 14.44
CA ALA A 239 -6.95 -6.40 13.12
C ALA A 239 -6.38 -7.84 13.15
N LEU A 240 -5.80 -8.24 14.28
CA LEU A 240 -5.30 -9.59 14.55
C LEU A 240 -6.39 -10.55 15.04
N ASP A 241 -7.63 -10.08 15.27
CA ASP A 241 -8.73 -10.85 15.88
C ASP A 241 -8.33 -11.45 17.25
N SER A 242 -7.61 -10.65 18.06
CA SER A 242 -7.15 -11.07 19.37
C SER A 242 -8.31 -11.22 20.35
N ASP A 243 -8.31 -12.29 21.15
CA ASP A 243 -9.32 -12.48 22.20
C ASP A 243 -9.28 -11.38 23.28
N ALA A 244 -8.12 -10.76 23.50
CA ALA A 244 -7.95 -9.69 24.48
C ALA A 244 -8.77 -8.39 24.21
N VAL A 245 -9.36 -8.24 23.02
CA VAL A 245 -10.24 -7.09 22.69
C VAL A 245 -11.71 -7.48 22.58
N LYS A 246 -12.04 -8.76 22.76
CA LYS A 246 -13.40 -9.30 22.72
C LYS A 246 -14.04 -9.18 24.10
N ASP A 247 -15.30 -8.76 24.14
CA ASP A 247 -16.12 -8.70 25.36
C ASP A 247 -16.77 -10.07 25.66
N ASP A 248 -16.00 -11.16 25.51
CA ASP A 248 -16.48 -12.51 25.82
C ASP A 248 -16.08 -12.96 27.23
N GLY A 249 -15.26 -12.16 27.92
CA GLY A 249 -14.77 -12.40 29.27
C GLY A 249 -13.83 -13.62 29.38
N ARG A 250 -13.34 -14.16 28.26
CA ARG A 250 -12.58 -15.42 28.24
C ARG A 250 -11.07 -15.26 28.29
N THR A 251 -10.56 -14.04 28.12
CA THR A 251 -9.12 -13.81 28.14
C THR A 251 -8.61 -13.73 29.57
N ASP A 252 -7.90 -14.77 30.01
CA ASP A 252 -7.27 -14.84 31.32
C ASP A 252 -6.07 -13.87 31.42
N LEU A 253 -5.93 -13.15 32.55
CA LEU A 253 -4.85 -12.18 32.80
C LEU A 253 -3.44 -12.80 32.85
N TYR A 254 -3.33 -14.11 33.11
CA TYR A 254 -2.08 -14.86 33.00
C TYR A 254 -1.69 -15.13 31.54
N VAL A 255 -2.67 -15.14 30.62
CA VAL A 255 -2.46 -15.37 29.19
C VAL A 255 -2.25 -14.06 28.44
N SER A 256 -3.01 -13.00 28.77
CA SER A 256 -2.83 -11.67 28.20
C SER A 256 -2.93 -10.59 29.27
N ARG A 257 -1.94 -9.70 29.31
CA ARG A 257 -1.94 -8.50 30.16
C ARG A 257 -2.43 -7.25 29.43
N TYR A 258 -2.76 -7.39 28.15
CA TYR A 258 -3.26 -6.28 27.34
C TYR A 258 -4.61 -5.83 27.90
N GLN A 259 -4.78 -4.52 28.05
CA GLN A 259 -6.03 -3.89 28.49
C GLN A 259 -6.48 -2.89 27.44
N VAL A 260 -7.78 -2.91 27.13
CA VAL A 260 -8.35 -1.94 26.17
C VAL A 260 -8.18 -0.53 26.75
N PRO A 261 -7.60 0.40 25.98
CA PRO A 261 -7.41 1.78 26.43
C PRO A 261 -8.76 2.45 26.76
N ALA A 262 -8.97 2.82 28.03
CA ALA A 262 -10.17 3.52 28.50
C ALA A 262 -9.83 4.46 29.67
N GLU A 263 -10.33 5.70 29.62
CA GLU A 263 -10.13 6.66 30.74
C GLU A 263 -11.04 6.35 31.95
N GLN A 264 -12.10 5.56 31.77
CA GLN A 264 -13.00 5.00 32.80
C GLN A 264 -13.73 3.76 32.23
N GLU A 265 -13.82 2.65 32.99
CA GLU A 265 -14.57 1.43 32.58
C GLU A 265 -16.04 1.72 32.19
N ALA A 266 -16.62 2.81 32.72
CA ALA A 266 -17.99 3.23 32.45
C ALA A 266 -18.22 3.79 31.02
N ASP A 267 -17.15 4.17 30.30
CA ASP A 267 -17.24 4.78 28.95
C ASP A 267 -16.99 3.76 27.82
N LEU A 268 -16.70 2.49 28.16
CA LEU A 268 -16.49 1.44 27.18
C LEU A 268 -17.82 1.02 26.56
N LYS A 269 -18.04 1.39 25.30
CA LYS A 269 -19.16 0.90 24.50
C LYS A 269 -18.72 -0.31 23.71
N THR A 270 -19.47 -1.40 23.77
CA THR A 270 -19.23 -2.55 22.89
C THR A 270 -19.99 -2.37 21.59
N THR A 271 -19.32 -2.63 20.46
CA THR A 271 -19.90 -2.50 19.12
C THR A 271 -19.36 -3.59 18.22
N ASP A 272 -20.20 -4.08 17.33
CA ASP A 272 -19.77 -5.06 16.33
C ASP A 272 -18.84 -4.36 15.33
N LEU A 273 -17.63 -4.88 15.18
CA LEU A 273 -16.62 -4.33 14.27
C LEU A 273 -16.41 -5.26 13.09
N ARG A 274 -16.19 -4.66 11.92
CA ARG A 274 -15.80 -5.34 10.68
C ARG A 274 -14.36 -5.03 10.37
N VAL A 275 -13.58 -6.08 10.11
CA VAL A 275 -12.21 -5.99 9.62
C VAL A 275 -12.16 -6.48 8.18
N VAL A 276 -11.88 -5.55 7.27
CA VAL A 276 -11.71 -5.85 5.85
C VAL A 276 -10.23 -5.75 5.50
N ARG A 277 -9.65 -6.82 4.97
CA ARG A 277 -8.24 -6.87 4.59
C ARG A 277 -8.08 -7.19 3.12
N TRP A 278 -7.29 -6.37 2.43
CA TRP A 278 -6.81 -6.64 1.08
C TRP A 278 -5.32 -7.00 1.13
N ALA A 279 -4.94 -8.11 0.51
CA ALA A 279 -3.56 -8.56 0.39
C ALA A 279 -3.18 -8.80 -1.09
N GLY A 280 -2.06 -8.21 -1.51
CA GLY A 280 -1.58 -8.29 -2.88
C GLY A 280 -0.62 -7.15 -3.22
N LEU A 281 -0.48 -6.82 -4.50
CA LEU A 281 0.15 -5.55 -4.89
C LEU A 281 -0.93 -4.48 -4.99
N LEU A 282 -0.90 -3.48 -4.11
CA LEU A 282 -1.86 -2.38 -4.07
C LEU A 282 -1.19 -1.07 -4.52
N SER A 283 -1.84 -0.35 -5.44
CA SER A 283 -1.36 0.97 -5.88
C SER A 283 -1.80 2.07 -4.92
N TRP A 284 -1.01 3.14 -4.84
CA TRP A 284 -1.43 4.33 -4.10
C TRP A 284 -2.70 4.94 -4.70
N THR A 285 -2.93 4.82 -6.01
CA THR A 285 -4.15 5.32 -6.67
C THR A 285 -5.39 4.57 -6.18
N TRP A 286 -5.29 3.26 -5.96
CA TRP A 286 -6.36 2.47 -5.37
C TRP A 286 -6.62 2.87 -3.92
N ILE A 287 -5.58 3.04 -3.10
CA ILE A 287 -5.72 3.48 -1.70
C ILE A 287 -6.41 4.84 -1.64
N MET A 288 -6.02 5.77 -2.52
CA MET A 288 -6.66 7.08 -2.63
C MET A 288 -8.13 6.95 -3.01
N ALA A 289 -8.44 6.17 -4.05
CA ALA A 289 -9.81 5.97 -4.49
C ALA A 289 -10.67 5.39 -3.36
N LEU A 290 -10.15 4.40 -2.61
CA LEU A 290 -10.84 3.82 -1.47
C LEU A 290 -11.06 4.84 -0.36
N LEU A 291 -10.02 5.58 0.04
CA LEU A 291 -10.12 6.59 1.10
C LEU A 291 -11.15 7.68 0.74
N ILE A 292 -11.09 8.19 -0.48
CA ILE A 292 -12.00 9.22 -1.00
C ILE A 292 -13.45 8.72 -0.95
N GLU A 293 -13.67 7.49 -1.38
CA GLU A 293 -14.99 6.89 -1.53
C GLU A 293 -15.59 6.48 -0.18
N ILE A 294 -14.76 6.18 0.83
CA ILE A 294 -15.16 6.06 2.23
C ILE A 294 -15.58 7.44 2.78
N VAL A 295 -14.71 8.44 2.66
CA VAL A 295 -14.96 9.78 3.23
C VAL A 295 -16.24 10.39 2.66
N LYS A 296 -16.45 10.28 1.35
CA LYS A 296 -17.66 10.75 0.68
C LYS A 296 -18.94 10.19 1.30
N ARG A 297 -18.98 8.89 1.57
CA ARG A 297 -20.18 8.24 2.12
C ARG A 297 -20.39 8.54 3.60
N LEU A 298 -19.31 8.81 4.32
CA LEU A 298 -19.38 9.29 5.70
C LEU A 298 -19.83 10.76 5.78
N THR A 299 -19.61 11.56 4.74
CA THR A 299 -20.12 12.94 4.68
C THR A 299 -21.56 13.02 4.19
N ASP A 300 -21.98 12.14 3.26
CA ASP A 300 -23.37 12.08 2.76
C ASP A 300 -24.39 11.61 3.83
N THR A 301 -23.91 11.11 4.97
CA THR A 301 -24.73 10.62 6.10
C THR A 301 -24.97 11.67 7.21
N ARG A 302 -24.45 12.89 7.06
CA ARG A 302 -24.71 14.04 7.97
C ARG A 302 -25.74 14.98 7.36
#